data_AF-A0AAE9Y9X6-F1
#
_entry.id   AF-A0AAE9Y9X6-F1
#
_cell.length_a   1.000
_cell.length_b   1.000
_cell.length_c   1.000
_cell.angle_alpha   90.00
_cell.angle_beta   90.00
_cell.angle_gamma   90.00
#
_symmetry.space_group_name_H-M   'P 1'
#
loop_
_entity.id
_entity.type
_entity.pdbx_description
1 polymer ?
#
loop_
_entity_poly.entity_id
_entity_poly.type
_entity_poly.pdbx_seq_one_letter_code
_entity_poly.pdbx_strand_id
1 'polypeptide(L)'
;MTRRRARHALGAAVVAVVLATSLAGCQARPRVIVYGDSLVWESSREITQWAASRGWDVTIRQRFGGAPCSFFSQMRADRASRPDEVILSFAGNPSYLEPCVGADVTASYRAQMREVKRIWTGSGTEVTWAEVPFVPAAESEPAQQAMRVESHRQGLKVIDAGRYVTPDGVYVWTQPCMAGERCIGSQLSPSVPPGRNIVRANDRTHFCPGPGHGLDPCPVYSSGSWRYARALTEALVS
;
A
#
# COMPACT_ATOMS: atom_id res chain seq x y z
N MET A 1 -59.57 -1.71 64.59
CA MET A 1 -60.06 -1.88 63.20
C MET A 1 -59.37 -0.83 62.34
N THR A 2 -58.22 -1.15 61.74
CA THR A 2 -58.03 -1.58 60.32
C THR A 2 -57.87 -0.42 59.32
N ARG A 3 -56.63 -0.30 58.79
CA ARG A 3 -56.26 0.00 57.37
C ARG A 3 -56.59 1.44 56.89
N ARG A 4 -55.86 2.12 56.00
CA ARG A 4 -54.74 1.85 55.10
C ARG A 4 -54.27 3.20 54.50
N ARG A 5 -52.95 3.39 54.43
CA ARG A 5 -52.12 4.04 53.38
C ARG A 5 -52.74 5.02 52.36
N ALA A 6 -52.10 6.19 52.21
CA ALA A 6 -51.70 6.80 50.92
C ALA A 6 -50.69 7.93 51.24
N ARG A 7 -49.37 7.71 51.36
CA ARG A 7 -48.35 7.72 50.31
C ARG A 7 -48.70 8.57 49.08
N HIS A 8 -48.27 9.83 49.05
CA HIS A 8 -47.76 10.48 47.84
C HIS A 8 -46.53 11.32 48.19
N ALA A 9 -45.37 10.71 47.95
CA ALA A 9 -44.09 11.41 47.88
C ALA A 9 -44.05 12.14 46.54
N LEU A 10 -43.99 13.47 46.56
CA LEU A 10 -43.60 14.27 45.40
C LEU A 10 -42.11 14.02 45.16
N GLY A 11 -41.83 13.20 44.14
CA GLY A 11 -40.47 12.96 43.66
C GLY A 11 -39.89 14.24 43.08
N ALA A 12 -38.77 14.68 43.64
CA ALA A 12 -37.89 15.65 43.01
C ALA A 12 -37.35 15.02 41.72
N ALA A 13 -37.78 15.52 40.57
CA ALA A 13 -37.19 15.19 39.29
C ALA A 13 -35.78 15.81 39.23
N VAL A 14 -34.77 15.00 39.53
CA VAL A 14 -33.37 15.33 39.24
C VAL A 14 -33.24 15.26 37.71
N VAL A 15 -33.29 16.43 37.07
CA VAL A 15 -32.86 16.58 35.67
C VAL A 15 -31.35 16.45 35.66
N ALA A 16 -30.86 15.22 35.59
CA ALA A 16 -29.47 14.95 35.25
C ALA A 16 -29.29 15.32 33.77
N VAL A 17 -28.85 16.56 33.53
CA VAL A 17 -28.24 16.94 32.26
C VAL A 17 -26.97 16.11 32.15
N VAL A 18 -27.08 14.93 31.54
CA VAL A 18 -25.93 14.19 31.05
C VAL A 18 -25.36 15.05 29.94
N LEU A 19 -24.35 15.85 30.29
CA LEU A 19 -23.37 16.36 29.35
C LEU A 19 -22.73 15.13 28.72
N ALA A 20 -23.37 14.59 27.69
CA ALA A 20 -22.73 13.75 26.71
C ALA A 20 -21.74 14.67 25.99
N THR A 21 -20.61 14.94 26.65
CA THR A 21 -19.40 15.42 25.99
C THR A 21 -19.17 14.45 24.87
N SER A 22 -19.53 14.89 23.67
CA SER A 22 -19.16 14.25 22.43
C SER A 22 -17.64 14.36 22.38
N LEU A 23 -16.96 13.45 23.07
CA LEU A 23 -15.64 12.97 22.68
C LEU A 23 -15.88 12.25 21.35
N ALA A 24 -16.24 13.01 20.31
CA ALA A 24 -15.80 12.71 18.97
C ALA A 24 -14.28 12.79 19.08
N GLY A 25 -13.69 11.69 19.56
CA GLY A 25 -12.29 11.62 19.85
C GLY A 25 -11.56 12.05 18.60
N CYS A 26 -10.57 12.91 18.76
CA CYS A 26 -9.46 12.94 17.81
C CYS A 26 -8.85 11.53 17.82
N GLN A 27 -9.46 10.61 17.09
CA GLN A 27 -8.89 9.31 16.82
C GLN A 27 -7.64 9.62 16.01
N ALA A 28 -6.48 9.33 16.60
CA ALA A 28 -5.21 9.59 15.96
C ALA A 28 -5.22 8.94 14.57
N ARG A 29 -4.78 9.70 13.56
CA ARG A 29 -4.70 9.18 12.19
C ARG A 29 -3.74 7.99 12.17
N PRO A 30 -4.13 6.83 11.59
CA PRO A 30 -3.21 5.71 11.41
C PRO A 30 -1.94 6.19 10.68
N ARG A 31 -0.78 5.84 11.22
CA ARG A 31 0.54 6.18 10.70
C ARG A 31 1.08 5.00 9.92
N VAL A 32 1.20 5.18 8.61
CA VAL A 32 1.59 4.12 7.67
C VAL A 32 2.90 4.51 7.01
N ILE A 33 3.84 3.57 6.93
CA ILE A 33 5.07 3.76 6.13
C ILE A 33 5.06 2.80 4.95
N VAL A 34 5.23 3.34 3.75
CA VAL A 34 5.32 2.54 2.52
C VAL A 34 6.75 2.53 2.03
N TYR A 35 7.37 1.35 2.00
CA TYR A 35 8.65 1.11 1.36
C TYR A 35 8.46 0.49 -0.01
N GLY A 36 9.20 0.98 -1.00
CA GLY A 36 9.20 0.33 -2.30
C GLY A 36 10.20 0.88 -3.28
N ASP A 37 10.12 0.33 -4.49
CA ASP A 37 10.99 0.67 -5.60
C ASP A 37 10.31 1.63 -6.59
N SER A 38 10.59 1.46 -7.88
CA SER A 38 10.08 2.31 -8.95
C SER A 38 8.55 2.30 -9.06
N LEU A 39 7.88 1.19 -8.73
CA LEU A 39 6.42 1.12 -8.82
C LEU A 39 5.73 1.96 -7.73
N VAL A 40 6.29 1.95 -6.51
CA VAL A 40 5.87 2.85 -5.43
C VAL A 40 6.25 4.29 -5.77
N TRP A 41 7.43 4.52 -6.35
CA TRP A 41 7.86 5.84 -6.77
C TRP A 41 6.88 6.48 -7.75
N GLU A 42 6.52 5.77 -8.81
CA GLU A 42 5.58 6.23 -9.83
C GLU A 42 4.15 6.40 -9.33
N SER A 43 3.83 5.80 -8.19
CA SER A 43 2.49 5.83 -7.60
C SER A 43 2.40 6.68 -6.35
N SER A 44 3.49 7.34 -5.97
CA SER A 44 3.59 8.07 -4.70
C SER A 44 2.52 9.15 -4.53
N ARG A 45 2.26 9.93 -5.58
CA ARG A 45 1.20 10.95 -5.58
C ARG A 45 -0.17 10.32 -5.31
N GLU A 46 -0.50 9.25 -6.02
CA GLU A 46 -1.78 8.55 -5.91
C GLU A 46 -1.91 7.84 -4.55
N ILE A 47 -0.82 7.26 -4.01
CA ILE A 47 -0.78 6.67 -2.66
C ILE A 47 -1.12 7.74 -1.62
N THR A 48 -0.48 8.92 -1.69
CA THR A 48 -0.76 10.04 -0.79
C THR A 48 -2.22 10.50 -0.88
N GLN A 49 -2.78 10.62 -2.08
CA GLN A 49 -4.18 11.01 -2.27
C GLN A 49 -5.15 10.00 -1.67
N TRP A 50 -4.94 8.70 -1.93
CA TRP A 50 -5.77 7.64 -1.38
C TRP A 50 -5.65 7.51 0.14
N ALA A 51 -4.44 7.65 0.69
CA ALA A 51 -4.22 7.68 2.14
C ALA A 51 -4.93 8.86 2.79
N ALA A 52 -4.83 10.06 2.21
CA ALA A 52 -5.53 11.24 2.69
C ALA A 52 -7.05 11.06 2.68
N SER A 53 -7.61 10.44 1.64
CA SER A 53 -9.05 10.14 1.57
C SER A 53 -9.54 9.17 2.65
N ARG A 54 -8.62 8.39 3.24
CA ARG A 54 -8.89 7.48 4.37
C ARG A 54 -8.51 8.07 5.74
N GLY A 55 -8.03 9.31 5.76
CA GLY A 55 -7.61 9.97 7.00
C GLY A 55 -6.32 9.38 7.59
N TRP A 56 -5.44 8.80 6.78
CA TRP A 56 -4.14 8.30 7.24
C TRP A 56 -3.04 9.34 7.12
N ASP A 57 -2.03 9.18 7.97
CA ASP A 57 -0.74 9.85 7.85
C ASP A 57 0.25 8.89 7.21
N VAL A 58 0.60 9.12 5.94
CA VAL A 58 1.46 8.23 5.16
C VAL A 58 2.84 8.82 4.93
N THR A 59 3.87 8.05 5.26
CA THR A 59 5.27 8.34 4.88
C THR A 59 5.70 7.38 3.78
N ILE A 60 6.19 7.89 2.65
CA ILE A 60 6.67 7.07 1.54
C ILE A 60 8.20 7.06 1.52
N ARG A 61 8.78 5.87 1.47
CA ARG A 61 10.22 5.57 1.44
C ARG A 61 10.52 4.80 0.15
N GLN A 62 10.90 5.53 -0.89
CA GLN A 62 11.04 4.96 -2.24
C GLN A 62 12.45 5.13 -2.79
N ARG A 63 12.88 4.19 -3.63
CA ARG A 63 14.17 4.24 -4.33
C ARG A 63 14.08 3.46 -5.64
N PHE A 64 14.35 4.11 -6.77
CA PHE A 64 14.41 3.42 -8.06
C PHE A 64 15.39 2.24 -8.02
N GLY A 65 14.97 1.09 -8.54
CA GLY A 65 15.76 -0.15 -8.54
C GLY A 65 16.02 -0.75 -7.15
N GLY A 66 15.41 -0.19 -6.09
CA GLY A 66 15.66 -0.61 -4.72
C GLY A 66 15.15 -2.02 -4.39
N ALA A 67 15.68 -2.58 -3.32
CA ALA A 67 15.22 -3.82 -2.70
C ALA A 67 14.97 -3.56 -1.19
N PRO A 68 14.33 -4.46 -0.44
CA PRO A 68 14.17 -4.27 1.01
C PRO A 68 15.48 -3.93 1.73
N CYS A 69 16.60 -4.55 1.34
CA CYS A 69 17.91 -4.30 1.94
C CYS A 69 18.41 -2.86 1.80
N SER A 70 17.99 -2.14 0.75
CA SER A 70 18.31 -0.72 0.56
C SER A 70 17.81 0.15 1.71
N PHE A 71 16.81 -0.33 2.46
CA PHE A 71 16.08 0.44 3.46
C PHE A 71 16.29 -0.04 4.89
N PHE A 72 17.08 -1.10 5.16
CA PHE A 72 17.19 -1.66 6.51
C PHE A 72 17.62 -0.67 7.58
N SER A 73 18.57 0.22 7.27
CA SER A 73 18.97 1.29 8.19
C SER A 73 17.83 2.26 8.47
N GLN A 74 17.09 2.64 7.42
CA GLN A 74 15.93 3.53 7.54
C GLN A 74 14.77 2.86 8.30
N MET A 75 14.50 1.58 8.07
CA MET A 75 13.48 0.82 8.82
C MET A 75 13.79 0.75 10.30
N ARG A 76 15.06 0.56 10.69
CA ARG A 76 15.46 0.57 12.11
C ARG A 76 15.27 1.94 12.75
N ALA A 77 15.51 3.02 12.01
CA ALA A 77 15.26 4.38 12.47
C ALA A 77 13.74 4.66 12.57
N ASP A 78 12.98 4.33 11.53
CA ASP A 78 11.53 4.53 11.45
C ASP A 78 10.77 3.71 12.50
N ARG A 79 11.31 2.55 12.91
CA ARG A 79 10.76 1.76 14.03
C ARG A 79 10.61 2.57 15.32
N ALA A 80 11.47 3.55 15.56
CA ALA A 80 11.39 4.39 16.75
C ALA A 80 10.13 5.28 16.76
N SER A 81 9.54 5.60 15.59
CA SER A 81 8.29 6.36 15.53
C SER A 81 7.06 5.50 15.86
N ARG A 82 7.20 4.17 15.90
CA ARG A 82 6.15 3.18 16.14
C ARG A 82 4.95 3.33 15.18
N PRO A 83 5.13 3.28 13.85
CA PRO A 83 4.01 3.33 12.93
C PRO A 83 3.01 2.21 13.24
N ASP A 84 1.74 2.42 12.89
CA ASP A 84 0.70 1.41 13.07
C ASP A 84 0.91 0.26 12.06
N GLU A 85 1.30 0.61 10.83
CA GLU A 85 1.58 -0.35 9.77
C GLU A 85 2.78 0.04 8.90
N VAL A 86 3.51 -0.96 8.43
CA VAL A 86 4.57 -0.84 7.43
C VAL A 86 4.24 -1.73 6.25
N ILE A 87 4.25 -1.14 5.06
CA ILE A 87 3.99 -1.82 3.80
C ILE A 87 5.28 -1.90 3.02
N LEU A 88 5.57 -3.06 2.47
CA LEU A 88 6.70 -3.31 1.60
C LEU A 88 6.17 -3.68 0.24
N SER A 89 6.61 -3.02 -0.83
CA SER A 89 6.25 -3.40 -2.19
C SER A 89 7.42 -3.21 -3.15
N PHE A 90 7.98 -4.33 -3.58
CA PHE A 90 9.18 -4.41 -4.40
C PHE A 90 8.95 -5.35 -5.59
N ALA A 91 9.36 -4.94 -6.78
CA ALA A 91 9.20 -5.70 -8.01
C ALA A 91 10.19 -6.86 -8.13
N GLY A 92 11.25 -6.86 -7.33
CA GLY A 92 12.32 -7.85 -7.41
C GLY A 92 13.44 -7.40 -8.34
N ASN A 93 14.11 -6.29 -7.99
CA ASN A 93 15.22 -5.75 -8.75
C ASN A 93 16.48 -6.63 -8.61
N PRO A 94 17.30 -6.73 -9.68
CA PRO A 94 18.52 -7.53 -9.71
C PRO A 94 19.73 -6.85 -9.06
N SER A 95 20.80 -7.63 -8.88
CA SER A 95 22.05 -7.22 -8.22
C SER A 95 22.79 -6.04 -8.87
N TYR A 96 22.62 -5.83 -10.18
CA TYR A 96 23.24 -4.70 -10.87
C TYR A 96 22.53 -3.37 -10.59
N LEU A 97 21.27 -3.39 -10.15
CA LEU A 97 20.56 -2.18 -9.67
C LEU A 97 20.74 -1.98 -8.17
N GLU A 98 20.80 -3.07 -7.40
CA GLU A 98 20.95 -3.01 -5.96
C GLU A 98 22.02 -4.00 -5.47
N PRO A 99 23.25 -3.53 -5.16
CA PRO A 99 24.36 -4.38 -4.78
C PRO A 99 24.12 -5.28 -3.55
N CYS A 100 23.13 -4.99 -2.70
CA CYS A 100 22.77 -5.86 -1.59
C CYS A 100 21.91 -7.08 -1.98
N VAL A 101 21.48 -7.16 -3.24
CA VAL A 101 20.93 -8.39 -3.84
C VAL A 101 22.11 -9.20 -4.39
N GLY A 102 22.31 -10.41 -3.87
CA GLY A 102 23.35 -11.31 -4.36
C GLY A 102 22.99 -11.95 -5.70
N ALA A 103 23.94 -12.69 -6.28
CA ALA A 103 23.74 -13.43 -7.54
C ALA A 103 22.60 -14.44 -7.45
N ASP A 104 22.42 -15.08 -6.29
CA ASP A 104 21.21 -15.84 -5.99
C ASP A 104 20.11 -14.89 -5.51
N VAL A 105 19.29 -14.43 -6.46
CA VAL A 105 18.16 -13.53 -6.22
C VAL A 105 17.14 -14.16 -5.26
N THR A 106 16.85 -15.45 -5.41
CA THR A 106 15.87 -16.15 -4.57
C THR A 106 16.34 -16.20 -3.11
N ALA A 107 17.58 -16.61 -2.87
CA ALA A 107 18.15 -16.65 -1.52
C ALA A 107 18.24 -15.24 -0.91
N SER A 108 18.61 -14.25 -1.71
CA SER A 108 18.71 -12.85 -1.28
C SER A 108 17.36 -12.33 -0.79
N TYR A 109 16.30 -12.43 -1.59
CA TYR A 109 14.98 -11.91 -1.20
C TYR A 109 14.37 -12.68 -0.02
N ARG A 110 14.59 -14.00 0.10
CA ARG A 110 14.21 -14.73 1.31
C ARG A 110 14.95 -14.20 2.55
N ALA A 111 16.27 -14.00 2.47
CA ALA A 111 17.04 -13.46 3.59
C ALA A 111 16.55 -12.06 3.97
N GLN A 112 16.21 -11.24 2.98
CA GLN A 112 15.72 -9.89 3.22
C GLN A 112 14.37 -9.86 3.91
N MET A 113 13.41 -10.71 3.55
CA MET A 113 12.11 -10.76 4.24
C MET A 113 12.23 -11.28 5.68
N ARG A 114 13.17 -12.19 5.97
CA ARG A 114 13.51 -12.55 7.36
C ARG A 114 14.05 -11.37 8.15
N GLU A 115 14.91 -10.57 7.54
CA GLU A 115 15.48 -9.39 8.18
C GLU A 115 14.42 -8.30 8.42
N VAL A 116 13.51 -8.08 7.47
CA VAL A 116 12.33 -7.22 7.66
C VAL A 116 11.56 -7.65 8.91
N LYS A 117 11.19 -8.94 9.01
CA LYS A 117 10.47 -9.46 10.19
C LYS A 117 11.26 -9.19 11.47
N ARG A 118 12.57 -9.43 11.47
CA ARG A 118 13.44 -9.22 12.63
C ARG A 118 13.47 -7.75 13.05
N ILE A 119 13.59 -6.82 12.11
CA ILE A 119 13.60 -5.37 12.40
C ILE A 119 12.31 -4.97 13.14
N TRP A 120 11.16 -5.40 12.63
CA TRP A 120 9.86 -4.96 13.16
C TRP A 120 9.34 -5.80 14.33
N THR A 121 9.98 -6.92 14.68
CA THR A 121 9.57 -7.76 15.81
C THR A 121 9.53 -6.97 17.13
N GLY A 122 8.47 -7.15 17.91
CA GLY A 122 8.28 -6.50 19.21
C GLY A 122 8.01 -4.99 19.15
N SER A 123 7.77 -4.41 17.98
CA SER A 123 7.46 -2.97 17.83
C SER A 123 5.97 -2.63 18.06
N GLY A 124 5.09 -3.63 17.92
CA GLY A 124 3.63 -3.40 17.85
C GLY A 124 3.15 -2.95 16.47
N THR A 125 4.04 -2.76 15.50
CA THR A 125 3.72 -2.41 14.10
C THR A 125 3.31 -3.65 13.31
N GLU A 126 2.20 -3.56 12.57
CA GLU A 126 1.83 -4.56 11.56
C GLU A 126 2.74 -4.45 10.33
N VAL A 127 3.18 -5.59 9.79
CA VAL A 127 4.06 -5.62 8.62
C VAL A 127 3.35 -6.36 7.49
N THR A 128 3.14 -5.62 6.41
CA THR A 128 2.42 -6.08 5.21
C THR A 128 3.38 -6.16 4.03
N TRP A 129 3.40 -7.31 3.37
CA TRP A 129 3.96 -7.48 2.04
C TRP A 129 2.87 -7.23 0.99
N ALA A 130 3.07 -6.22 0.16
CA ALA A 130 2.19 -5.86 -0.93
C ALA A 130 2.78 -6.34 -2.26
N GLU A 131 2.12 -7.32 -2.85
CA GLU A 131 2.54 -7.92 -4.11
C GLU A 131 2.32 -6.95 -5.25
N VAL A 132 3.36 -6.76 -6.04
CA VAL A 132 3.31 -5.89 -7.21
C VAL A 132 2.54 -6.58 -8.35
N PRO A 133 2.06 -5.81 -9.35
CA PRO A 133 1.57 -6.40 -10.60
C PRO A 133 2.63 -7.28 -11.25
N PHE A 134 2.19 -8.27 -12.04
CA PHE A 134 3.11 -9.14 -12.76
C PHE A 134 4.11 -8.32 -13.60
N VAL A 135 5.40 -8.62 -13.45
CA VAL A 135 6.51 -8.01 -14.18
C VAL A 135 7.21 -9.12 -14.97
N PRO A 136 7.15 -9.11 -16.32
CA PRO A 136 7.76 -10.14 -17.15
C PRO A 136 9.27 -9.92 -17.30
N ALA A 137 10.01 -9.99 -16.19
CA ALA A 137 11.47 -9.90 -16.15
C ALA A 137 12.07 -11.11 -15.41
N ALA A 138 13.19 -11.63 -15.92
CA ALA A 138 13.75 -12.93 -15.52
C ALA A 138 14.08 -13.02 -14.02
N GLU A 139 14.52 -11.91 -13.42
CA GLU A 139 14.87 -11.84 -12.00
C GLU A 139 13.67 -11.46 -11.11
N SER A 140 12.71 -10.72 -11.66
CA SER A 140 11.54 -10.24 -10.91
C SER A 140 10.61 -11.36 -10.48
N GLU A 141 10.35 -12.34 -11.34
CA GLU A 141 9.46 -13.45 -11.00
C GLU A 141 10.01 -14.34 -9.85
N PRO A 142 11.27 -14.83 -9.90
CA PRO A 142 11.87 -15.55 -8.78
C PRO A 142 11.92 -14.74 -7.48
N ALA A 143 12.23 -13.44 -7.57
CA ALA A 143 12.24 -12.55 -6.42
C ALA A 143 10.85 -12.39 -5.78
N GLN A 144 9.82 -12.15 -6.59
CA GLN A 144 8.45 -12.01 -6.10
C GLN A 144 7.95 -13.31 -5.45
N GLN A 145 8.24 -14.45 -6.07
CA GLN A 145 7.91 -15.76 -5.48
C GLN A 145 8.66 -15.99 -4.16
N ALA A 146 9.93 -15.62 -4.09
CA ALA A 146 10.74 -15.70 -2.87
C ALA A 146 10.16 -14.85 -1.73
N MET A 147 9.78 -13.59 -2.04
CA MET A 147 9.18 -12.68 -1.06
C MET A 147 7.81 -13.17 -0.60
N ARG A 148 6.94 -13.64 -1.51
CA ARG A 148 5.63 -14.22 -1.16
C ARG A 148 5.78 -15.39 -0.20
N VAL A 149 6.57 -16.39 -0.57
CA VAL A 149 6.76 -17.62 0.24
C VAL A 149 7.34 -17.28 1.61
N GLU A 150 8.37 -16.42 1.66
CA GLU A 150 8.97 -16.06 2.94
C GLU A 150 8.05 -15.18 3.79
N SER A 151 7.27 -14.27 3.19
CA SER A 151 6.29 -13.46 3.92
C SER A 151 5.26 -14.32 4.64
N HIS A 152 4.71 -15.33 3.95
CA HIS A 152 3.82 -16.31 4.58
C HIS A 152 4.52 -17.09 5.70
N ARG A 153 5.76 -17.54 5.47
CA ARG A 153 6.54 -18.26 6.48
C ARG A 153 6.82 -17.43 7.74
N GLN A 154 7.03 -16.12 7.58
CA GLN A 154 7.28 -15.18 8.67
C GLN A 154 5.99 -14.64 9.33
N GLY A 155 4.81 -15.06 8.84
CA GLY A 155 3.52 -14.60 9.31
C GLY A 155 3.31 -13.10 9.07
N LEU A 156 3.78 -12.57 7.95
CA LEU A 156 3.46 -11.22 7.50
C LEU A 156 2.06 -11.22 6.86
N LYS A 157 1.35 -10.09 6.95
CA LYS A 157 0.15 -9.88 6.13
C LYS A 157 0.58 -9.80 4.67
N VAL A 158 -0.15 -10.45 3.78
CA VAL A 158 0.15 -10.45 2.33
C VAL A 158 -1.08 -9.95 1.59
N ILE A 159 -0.89 -8.98 0.70
CA ILE A 159 -1.97 -8.38 -0.10
C ILE A 159 -1.58 -8.38 -1.59
N ASP A 160 -2.57 -8.48 -2.47
CA ASP A 160 -2.38 -8.31 -3.91
C ASP A 160 -2.63 -6.85 -4.31
N ALA A 161 -1.56 -6.05 -4.37
CA ALA A 161 -1.64 -4.69 -4.90
C ALA A 161 -1.61 -4.65 -6.44
N GLY A 162 -1.31 -5.77 -7.09
CA GLY A 162 -1.28 -5.95 -8.53
C GLY A 162 -2.64 -6.17 -9.19
N ARG A 163 -3.65 -6.62 -8.42
CA ARG A 163 -4.95 -7.11 -8.92
C ARG A 163 -5.67 -6.22 -9.93
N TYR A 164 -5.54 -4.90 -9.84
CA TYR A 164 -6.21 -3.96 -10.76
C TYR A 164 -5.38 -3.60 -11.99
N VAL A 165 -4.08 -3.93 -12.00
CA VAL A 165 -3.16 -3.61 -13.10
C VAL A 165 -2.90 -4.82 -13.98
N THR A 166 -2.76 -6.01 -13.38
CA THR A 166 -2.58 -7.28 -14.09
C THR A 166 -3.66 -8.27 -13.65
N PRO A 167 -4.90 -8.15 -14.17
CA PRO A 167 -5.95 -9.12 -13.89
C PRO A 167 -5.45 -10.52 -14.28
N ASP A 168 -5.75 -11.49 -13.42
CA ASP A 168 -5.33 -12.89 -13.55
C ASP A 168 -3.80 -13.09 -13.58
N GLY A 169 -3.03 -12.10 -13.11
CA GLY A 169 -1.56 -12.16 -13.09
C GLY A 169 -0.93 -12.02 -14.48
N VAL A 170 -1.67 -11.57 -15.49
CA VAL A 170 -1.18 -11.45 -16.87
C VAL A 170 -0.88 -10.00 -17.22
N TYR A 171 0.20 -9.79 -17.99
CA TYR A 171 0.49 -8.48 -18.55
C TYR A 171 -0.63 -8.03 -19.49
N VAL A 172 -1.15 -6.82 -19.24
CA VAL A 172 -2.07 -6.12 -20.13
C VAL A 172 -1.60 -4.69 -20.32
N TRP A 173 -1.67 -4.19 -21.56
CA TRP A 173 -1.30 -2.81 -21.87
C TRP A 173 -2.42 -1.82 -21.53
N THR A 174 -3.66 -2.19 -21.83
CA THR A 174 -4.85 -1.38 -21.54
C THR A 174 -5.92 -2.18 -20.82
N GLN A 175 -6.78 -1.48 -20.07
CA GLN A 175 -7.95 -2.07 -19.42
C GLN A 175 -9.17 -1.15 -19.55
N PRO A 176 -10.41 -1.67 -19.42
CA PRO A 176 -11.61 -0.85 -19.27
C PRO A 176 -11.47 0.08 -18.07
N CYS A 177 -11.93 1.32 -18.20
CA CYS A 177 -11.89 2.31 -17.12
C CYS A 177 -12.68 1.84 -15.89
N MET A 178 -12.14 2.05 -14.70
CA MET A 178 -12.81 1.75 -13.42
C MET A 178 -13.72 2.89 -12.97
N ALA A 179 -14.70 2.58 -12.12
CA ALA A 179 -15.50 3.61 -11.46
C ALA A 179 -14.59 4.53 -10.61
N GLY A 180 -14.75 5.85 -10.78
CA GLY A 180 -13.95 6.89 -10.12
C GLY A 180 -12.57 7.13 -10.78
N GLU A 181 -12.20 6.36 -11.79
CA GLU A 181 -10.96 6.54 -12.54
C GLU A 181 -11.15 7.58 -13.65
N ARG A 182 -10.13 8.43 -13.89
CA ARG A 182 -10.14 9.31 -15.08
C ARG A 182 -10.03 8.44 -16.33
N CYS A 183 -11.03 8.50 -17.20
CA CYS A 183 -11.04 7.69 -18.43
C CYS A 183 -10.57 8.51 -19.64
N ILE A 184 -9.26 8.57 -19.84
CA ILE A 184 -8.64 9.44 -20.86
C ILE A 184 -7.62 8.72 -21.75
N GLY A 185 -7.57 7.39 -21.75
CA GLY A 185 -6.59 6.63 -22.54
C GLY A 185 -6.63 6.94 -24.03
N SER A 186 -7.82 7.11 -24.62
CA SER A 186 -7.98 7.48 -26.03
C SER A 186 -7.48 8.90 -26.37
N GLN A 187 -7.32 9.77 -25.35
CA GLN A 187 -6.72 11.09 -25.50
C GLN A 187 -5.19 11.03 -25.42
N LEU A 188 -4.65 10.03 -24.70
CA LEU A 188 -3.20 9.83 -24.54
C LEU A 188 -2.60 9.06 -25.72
N SER A 189 -3.36 8.19 -26.38
CA SER A 189 -2.92 7.45 -27.56
C SER A 189 -4.10 7.08 -28.47
N PRO A 190 -3.99 7.32 -29.79
CA PRO A 190 -5.03 6.96 -30.76
C PRO A 190 -5.25 5.45 -30.88
N SER A 191 -4.29 4.64 -30.43
CA SER A 191 -4.38 3.17 -30.42
C SER A 191 -5.22 2.63 -29.25
N VAL A 192 -5.70 3.49 -28.35
CA VAL A 192 -6.51 3.10 -27.19
C VAL A 192 -8.00 3.35 -27.48
N PRO A 193 -8.84 2.31 -27.48
CA PRO A 193 -10.28 2.48 -27.70
C PRO A 193 -10.94 3.37 -26.63
N PRO A 194 -12.06 4.06 -26.96
CA PRO A 194 -12.88 4.75 -25.97
C PRO A 194 -13.27 3.84 -24.81
N GLY A 195 -13.33 4.39 -23.60
CA GLY A 195 -13.68 3.62 -22.40
C GLY A 195 -12.54 2.77 -21.83
N ARG A 196 -11.30 2.94 -22.32
CA ARG A 196 -10.11 2.24 -21.82
C ARG A 196 -9.00 3.21 -21.43
N ASN A 197 -8.14 2.75 -20.52
CA ASN A 197 -6.90 3.43 -20.13
C ASN A 197 -5.68 2.54 -20.37
N ILE A 198 -4.52 3.17 -20.56
CA ILE A 198 -3.22 2.51 -20.53
C ILE A 198 -2.85 2.27 -19.07
N VAL A 199 -2.61 1.01 -18.70
CA VAL A 199 -2.28 0.60 -17.32
C VAL A 199 -0.81 0.20 -17.16
N ARG A 200 -0.08 0.04 -18.26
CA ARG A 200 1.35 -0.28 -18.28
C ARG A 200 2.10 0.50 -19.35
N ALA A 201 3.32 0.88 -19.03
CA ALA A 201 4.29 1.41 -19.97
C ALA A 201 4.74 0.34 -20.97
N ASN A 202 5.36 0.78 -22.07
CA ASN A 202 5.85 -0.12 -23.12
C ASN A 202 7.00 -1.03 -22.68
N ASP A 203 7.70 -0.66 -21.61
CA ASP A 203 8.74 -1.50 -20.97
C ASP A 203 8.18 -2.71 -20.21
N ARG A 204 6.84 -2.83 -20.18
CA ARG A 204 6.09 -3.90 -19.54
C ARG A 204 6.27 -4.01 -18.04
N THR A 205 6.91 -3.03 -17.41
CA THR A 205 7.20 -3.00 -15.97
C THR A 205 6.45 -1.85 -15.33
N HIS A 206 6.71 -0.63 -15.79
CA HIS A 206 6.26 0.61 -15.17
C HIS A 206 4.84 0.99 -15.59
N PHE A 207 4.31 2.07 -15.00
CA PHE A 207 2.93 2.52 -15.20
C PHE A 207 2.83 3.70 -16.15
N CYS A 208 3.86 4.56 -16.20
CA CYS A 208 3.80 5.79 -16.96
C CYS A 208 3.61 5.54 -18.48
N PRO A 209 2.51 5.99 -19.10
CA PRO A 209 2.22 5.70 -20.51
C PRO A 209 3.08 6.51 -21.51
N GLY A 210 3.90 7.44 -21.02
CA GLY A 210 4.78 8.29 -21.83
C GLY A 210 6.28 8.07 -21.58
N PRO A 211 7.15 8.91 -22.15
CA PRO A 211 8.57 8.94 -21.79
C PRO A 211 8.74 9.33 -20.32
N GLY A 212 9.78 8.80 -19.67
CA GLY A 212 10.10 9.12 -18.27
C GLY A 212 9.68 8.06 -17.24
N HIS A 213 9.54 6.80 -17.64
CA HIS A 213 9.34 5.68 -16.70
C HIS A 213 10.56 5.54 -15.76
N GLY A 214 10.30 5.31 -14.47
CA GLY A 214 11.28 4.94 -13.47
C GLY A 214 12.05 6.07 -12.77
N LEU A 215 12.31 7.22 -13.41
CA LEU A 215 13.22 8.23 -12.83
C LEU A 215 12.50 9.47 -12.28
N ASP A 216 11.31 9.78 -12.78
CA ASP A 216 10.52 10.96 -12.39
C ASP A 216 9.04 10.60 -12.20
N PRO A 217 8.27 11.40 -11.44
CA PRO A 217 6.81 11.29 -11.44
C PRO A 217 6.28 11.41 -12.87
N CYS A 218 5.34 10.53 -13.24
CA CYS A 218 4.80 10.53 -14.59
C CYS A 218 4.20 11.90 -14.97
N PRO A 219 4.63 12.54 -16.07
CA PRO A 219 4.19 13.89 -16.43
C PRO A 219 2.73 13.92 -16.90
N VAL A 220 2.15 12.75 -17.16
CA VAL A 220 0.76 12.57 -17.58
C VAL A 220 0.01 11.69 -16.57
N TYR A 221 -1.30 11.60 -16.71
CA TYR A 221 -2.10 10.69 -15.91
C TYR A 221 -1.66 9.23 -16.15
N SER A 222 -1.33 8.53 -15.06
CA SER A 222 -0.98 7.12 -15.07
C SER A 222 -2.11 6.33 -14.41
N SER A 223 -2.91 5.64 -15.24
CA SER A 223 -3.99 4.77 -14.76
C SER A 223 -3.43 3.57 -14.01
N GLY A 224 -2.28 3.02 -14.43
CA GLY A 224 -1.56 1.98 -13.70
C GLY A 224 -1.20 2.40 -12.28
N SER A 225 -0.59 3.58 -12.12
CA SER A 225 -0.23 4.13 -10.81
C SER A 225 -1.47 4.34 -9.92
N TRP A 226 -2.54 4.87 -10.49
CA TRP A 226 -3.80 5.10 -9.76
C TRP A 226 -4.42 3.79 -9.26
N ARG A 227 -4.45 2.76 -10.11
CA ARG A 227 -5.01 1.44 -9.79
C ARG A 227 -4.17 0.69 -8.76
N TYR A 228 -2.86 0.73 -8.92
CA TYR A 228 -1.91 0.13 -7.98
C TYR A 228 -1.99 0.80 -6.60
N ALA A 229 -1.97 2.14 -6.55
CA ALA A 229 -2.16 2.90 -5.32
C ALA A 229 -3.51 2.60 -4.65
N ARG A 230 -4.59 2.47 -5.44
CA ARG A 230 -5.91 2.08 -4.94
C ARG A 230 -5.87 0.70 -4.28
N ALA A 231 -5.31 -0.31 -4.95
CA ALA A 231 -5.23 -1.66 -4.41
C ALA A 231 -4.37 -1.72 -3.13
N LEU A 232 -3.21 -1.07 -3.15
CA LEU A 232 -2.30 -0.97 -2.00
C LEU A 232 -3.01 -0.36 -0.79
N THR A 233 -3.81 0.67 -1.01
CA THR A 233 -4.53 1.36 0.06
C THR A 233 -5.89 0.75 0.42
N GLU A 234 -6.52 -0.09 -0.41
CA GLU A 234 -7.75 -0.79 -0.03
C GLU A 234 -7.51 -1.92 0.97
N ALA A 235 -6.30 -2.47 1.00
CA ALA A 235 -5.99 -3.65 1.79
C ALA A 235 -5.51 -3.34 3.23
N LEU A 236 -5.39 -2.06 3.57
CA LEU A 236 -4.98 -1.59 4.89
C LEU A 236 -6.25 -1.31 5.70
N VAL A 237 -6.25 -1.71 6.97
CA VAL A 237 -7.40 -1.84 7.88
C VAL A 237 -8.51 -2.81 7.45
N SER A 238 -8.13 -4.08 7.26
CA SER A 238 -8.97 -5.24 7.60
C SER A 238 -8.35 -6.00 8.76
#